data_AF-A0A3R7EDZ4-F1
#
_entry.id   AF-A0A3R7EDZ4-F1
#
_cell.length_a   1.000
_cell.length_b   1.000
_cell.length_c   1.000
_cell.angle_alpha   90.00
_cell.angle_beta   90.00
_cell.angle_gamma   90.00
#
_symmetry.space_group_name_H-M   'P 1'
#
loop_
_entity.id
_entity.type
_entity.pdbx_description
1 polymer ?
#
loop_
_entity_poly.entity_id
_entity_poly.type
_entity_poly.pdbx_seq_one_letter_code
_entity_poly.pdbx_strand_id
1 'polypeptide(L)' 'MNTAHVLLWSQSQCALHIEPVADMLSENRQAYADDRRMDYVPIYIGVEADCRLAADSVRATMHARQDARRDHQ' A
#
# COMPACT_ATOMS: atom_id res chain seq x y z
N MET A 1 -7.71 -20.66 9.51
CA MET A 1 -7.01 -20.41 8.23
C MET A 1 -6.24 -19.11 8.41
N ASN A 2 -4.96 -19.06 8.03
CA ASN A 2 -4.18 -17.83 8.11
C ASN A 2 -4.60 -16.91 6.94
N THR A 3 -5.15 -15.75 7.23
CA THR A 3 -5.61 -14.80 6.21
C THR A 3 -4.41 -14.05 5.63
N ALA A 4 -4.22 -14.12 4.31
CA ALA A 4 -3.17 -13.37 3.62
C ALA A 4 -3.46 -11.86 3.71
N HIS A 5 -2.41 -11.08 3.95
CA HIS A 5 -2.40 -9.63 3.99
C HIS A 5 -1.52 -9.06 2.87
N VAL A 6 -1.77 -7.81 2.53
CA VAL A 6 -1.02 -7.04 1.53
C VAL A 6 -0.51 -5.76 2.17
N LEU A 7 0.72 -5.37 1.81
CA LEU A 7 1.25 -4.02 2.03
C LEU A 7 1.05 -3.21 0.75
N LEU A 8 0.33 -2.11 0.87
CA LEU A 8 0.00 -1.17 -0.19
C LEU A 8 0.76 0.14 0.03
N TRP A 9 1.13 0.79 -1.07
CA TRP A 9 1.66 2.15 -1.09
C TRP A 9 0.72 3.08 -1.85
N SER A 10 0.26 4.14 -1.21
CA SER A 10 -0.44 5.25 -1.87
C SER A 10 0.58 6.25 -2.41
N GLN A 11 0.60 6.42 -3.75
CA GLN A 11 1.48 7.41 -4.36
C GLN A 11 1.03 8.83 -4.02
N SER A 12 -0.25 9.16 -4.13
CA SER A 12 -0.73 10.52 -3.87
C SER A 12 -0.48 10.96 -2.43
N GLN A 13 -0.69 10.09 -1.44
CA GLN A 13 -0.53 10.42 -0.02
C GLN A 13 0.88 10.16 0.51
N CYS A 14 1.72 9.44 -0.24
CA CYS A 14 3.01 8.94 0.26
C CYS A 14 2.85 8.18 1.59
N ALA A 15 1.89 7.26 1.63
CA ALA A 15 1.53 6.50 2.81
C ALA A 15 1.55 4.99 2.54
N LEU A 16 1.72 4.20 3.59
CA LEU A 16 1.62 2.75 3.57
C LEU A 16 0.31 2.32 4.24
N HIS A 17 -0.29 1.26 3.72
CA HIS A 17 -1.50 0.64 4.29
C HIS A 17 -1.34 -0.88 4.28
N ILE A 18 -1.80 -1.55 5.34
CA ILE A 18 -1.79 -3.01 5.44
C ILE A 18 -3.23 -3.47 5.68
N GLU A 19 -3.68 -4.43 4.88
CA GLU A 19 -5.03 -4.99 4.99
C GLU A 19 -5.07 -6.44 4.49
N PRO A 20 -6.15 -7.19 4.77
CA PRO A 20 -6.39 -8.48 4.14
C PRO A 20 -6.44 -8.39 2.61
N VAL A 21 -5.85 -9.36 1.91
CA VAL A 21 -5.85 -9.41 0.44
C VAL A 21 -7.28 -9.44 -0.12
N ALA A 22 -8.22 -10.06 0.60
CA ALA A 22 -9.62 -10.15 0.19
C ALA A 22 -10.28 -8.75 0.10
N ASP A 23 -9.95 -7.85 1.03
CA ASP A 23 -10.51 -6.51 1.09
C ASP A 23 -9.99 -5.67 -0.08
N MET A 24 -8.66 -5.66 -0.28
CA MET A 24 -8.01 -5.03 -1.44
C MET A 24 -8.61 -5.51 -2.77
N LEU A 25 -8.80 -6.82 -2.93
CA LEU A 25 -9.36 -7.39 -4.17
C LEU A 25 -10.82 -7.01 -4.37
N SER A 26 -11.59 -6.85 -3.30
CA SER A 26 -12.96 -6.38 -3.36
C SER A 26 -13.02 -4.96 -3.92
N GLU A 27 -12.22 -4.05 -3.36
CA GLU A 27 -12.14 -2.65 -3.83
C GLU A 27 -11.62 -2.54 -5.26
N ASN A 28 -10.57 -3.30 -5.59
CA ASN A 28 -9.99 -3.31 -6.93
C ASN A 28 -10.99 -3.84 -7.98
N ARG A 29 -11.78 -4.87 -7.63
CA ARG A 29 -12.83 -5.38 -8.52
C ARG A 29 -13.89 -4.32 -8.78
N GLN A 30 -14.30 -3.58 -7.75
CA GLN A 30 -15.25 -2.49 -7.91
C GLN A 30 -14.67 -1.37 -8.78
N ALA A 31 -13.42 -0.97 -8.53
CA ALA A 31 -12.74 0.04 -9.34
C ALA A 31 -12.61 -0.37 -10.81
N TYR A 32 -12.32 -1.65 -11.08
CA TYR A 32 -12.33 -2.21 -12.43
C TYR A 32 -13.72 -2.11 -13.09
N ALA A 33 -14.78 -2.48 -12.37
CA ALA A 33 -16.15 -2.41 -12.88
C ALA A 33 -16.57 -0.97 -13.21
N ASP A 34 -16.07 0.00 -12.44
CA ASP A 34 -16.41 1.41 -12.58
C ASP A 34 -15.44 2.19 -13.50
N ASP A 35 -14.45 1.53 -14.11
CA ASP A 35 -13.33 2.18 -14.84
C ASP A 35 -12.66 3.33 -14.04
N ARG A 36 -12.53 3.12 -12.73
CA ARG A 36 -12.05 4.12 -11.78
C ARG A 36 -10.55 3.98 -11.55
N ARG A 37 -9.83 5.11 -11.62
CA ARG A 37 -8.40 5.17 -11.26
C ARG A 37 -8.18 4.84 -9.78
N MET A 38 -7.10 4.12 -9.50
CA MET A 38 -6.64 3.73 -8.17
C MET A 38 -5.23 4.25 -7.89
N ASP A 39 -4.95 4.54 -6.63
CA ASP A 39 -3.68 5.13 -6.16
C ASP A 39 -2.82 4.15 -5.33
N TYR A 40 -3.39 3.02 -4.94
CA TYR A 40 -2.73 2.02 -4.10
C TYR A 40 -2.01 0.96 -4.94
N VAL A 41 -0.71 0.85 -4.75
CA VAL A 41 0.16 -0.13 -5.41
C VAL A 41 0.55 -1.22 -4.41
N PRO A 42 0.23 -2.50 -4.65
CA PRO A 42 0.72 -3.61 -3.84
C PRO A 42 2.24 -3.75 -3.97
N ILE A 43 2.95 -3.84 -2.85
CA ILE A 43 4.41 -4.00 -2.83
C ILE A 43 4.88 -5.27 -2.10
N TYR A 44 4.03 -5.88 -1.27
CA TYR A 44 4.29 -7.18 -0.64
C TYR A 44 2.99 -7.90 -0.28
N ILE A 45 2.96 -9.24 -0.37
CA ILE A 45 1.83 -10.09 0.03
C ILE A 45 2.37 -11.23 0.89
N GLY A 46 1.77 -11.47 2.05
CA GLY A 46 2.19 -12.52 2.98
C GLY A 46 1.26 -12.62 4.19
N VAL A 47 1.81 -12.99 5.34
CA VAL A 47 1.09 -12.83 6.61
C VAL A 47 1.22 -11.40 7.12
N GLU A 48 0.35 -10.97 8.03
CA GLU A 48 0.35 -9.60 8.55
C GLU A 48 1.70 -9.21 9.16
N ALA A 49 2.33 -10.12 9.91
CA ALA A 49 3.64 -9.90 10.53
C ALA A 49 4.74 -9.59 9.49
N ASP A 50 4.77 -10.34 8.39
CA ASP A 50 5.74 -10.13 7.31
C ASP A 50 5.47 -8.82 6.56
N CYS A 51 4.20 -8.43 6.39
CA CYS A 51 3.83 -7.13 5.82
C CYS A 51 4.36 -5.97 6.69
N ARG A 52 4.33 -6.11 8.02
CA ARG A 52 4.89 -5.11 8.95
C ARG A 52 6.41 -5.02 8.83
N LEU A 53 7.10 -6.15 8.72
CA LEU A 53 8.56 -6.17 8.47
C LEU A 53 8.92 -5.52 7.13
N ALA A 54 8.15 -5.83 6.07
CA ALA A 54 8.31 -5.19 4.77
C ALA A 54 8.10 -3.67 4.86
N ALA A 55 7.06 -3.23 5.59
CA ALA A 55 6.79 -1.81 5.80
C ALA A 55 7.95 -1.10 6.51
N ASP A 56 8.51 -1.71 7.55
CA ASP A 56 9.68 -1.17 8.27
C ASP A 56 10.89 -1.02 7.33
N SER A 57 11.14 -2.00 6.47
CA SER A 57 12.28 -1.97 5.54
C SER A 57 12.22 -0.85 4.50
N VAL A 58 11.01 -0.40 4.14
CA VAL A 58 10.82 0.67 3.13
C VAL A 58 10.62 2.06 3.76
N ARG A 59 10.58 2.19 5.09
CA ARG A 59 10.34 3.48 5.78
C ARG A 59 11.33 4.57 5.37
N ALA A 60 12.62 4.24 5.23
CA ALA A 60 13.64 5.20 4.82
C ALA A 60 13.32 5.82 3.45
N THR A 61 12.87 5.01 2.49
CA THR A 61 12.42 5.49 1.18
C THR A 61 11.19 6.38 1.29
N MET A 62 10.25 6.05 2.18
CA MET A 62 9.05 6.86 2.41
C MET A 62 9.37 8.23 3.00
N HIS A 63 10.27 8.30 3.99
CA HIS A 63 10.72 9.57 4.55
C HIS A 63 11.42 10.44 3.50
N ALA A 64 12.35 9.88 2.72
CA ALA A 64 13.02 10.62 1.65
C ALA A 64 12.04 11.19 0.62
N ARG A 65 10.98 10.44 0.29
CA ARG A 65 9.90 10.91 -0.61
C ARG A 65 9.06 12.03 0.02
N GLN A 66 8.76 11.94 1.31
CA GLN A 66 8.02 12.98 2.03
C GLN A 66 8.81 14.27 2.13
N ASP A 67 10.11 14.19 2.42
CA ASP A 67 11.02 15.34 2.44
C ASP A 67 11.10 16.00 1.06
N ALA A 68 11.33 15.22 0.01
CA ALA A 68 11.35 15.74 -1.35
C ALA A 68 10.04 16.43 -1.75
N ARG A 69 8.88 16.01 -1.23
CA ARG A 69 7.59 16.69 -1.50
C ARG A 69 7.46 18.01 -0.75
N ARG A 70 7.99 18.08 0.46
CA ARG A 70 8.01 19.32 1.26
C ARG A 70 8.88 20.39 0.61
N ASP A 71 10.00 19.99 0.03
CA ASP A 71 10.95 20.93 -0.59
C ASP A 71 10.47 21.51 -1.94
N HIS A 72 9.44 20.91 -2.54
CA HIS A 72 8.84 21.36 -3.81
C HIS A 72 7.46 22.03 -3.64
N GLN A 73 6.99 22.24 -2.42
CA GLN A 73 5.81 23.07 -2.10
C GLN A 73 6.22 24.52 -1.86
#